data_AF-A0A1I1N570-F1
#
_entry.id   AF-A0A1I1N570-F1
#
_cell.length_a   1.000
_cell.length_b   1.000
_cell.length_c   1.000
_cell.angle_alpha   90.00
_cell.angle_beta   90.00
_cell.angle_gamma   90.00
#
_symmetry.space_group_name_H-M   'P 1'
#
loop_
_entity.id
_entity.type
_entity.pdbx_description
1 polymer ?
#
loop_
_entity_poly.entity_id
_entity_poly.type
_entity_poly.pdbx_seq_one_letter_code
_entity_poly.pdbx_strand_id
1 'polypeptide(L)'
;MSQLKDVKKVLFVGQQPETVDFSDPALPPGFNAEKIHAGIAVGMRQMADRGWHADLCLVRPDESATVALERQLASATYDCVVIGGGIRIPPKSLLLFERLLNSVHKSAPKASIAFNTVPQDTADAAGRWFKTE
;
A
#
# COMPACT_ATOMS: atom_id res chain seq x y z
N MET A 1 2.54 31.80 -15.86
CA MET A 1 2.80 30.38 -16.16
C MET A 1 2.60 29.61 -14.88
N SER A 2 1.44 28.94 -14.74
CA SER A 2 1.18 28.10 -13.57
C SER A 2 2.19 26.95 -13.60
N GLN A 3 3.04 26.83 -12.57
CA GLN A 3 3.73 25.56 -12.35
C GLN A 3 2.61 24.52 -12.19
N LEU A 4 2.57 23.51 -13.07
CA LEU A 4 1.81 22.31 -12.74
C LEU A 4 2.45 21.79 -11.44
N LYS A 5 1.71 21.86 -10.32
CA LYS A 5 2.12 21.11 -9.13
C LYS A 5 2.21 19.66 -9.56
N ASP A 6 3.39 19.06 -9.45
CA ASP A 6 3.55 17.63 -9.67
C ASP A 6 2.62 16.90 -8.71
N VAL A 7 1.56 16.30 -9.27
CA VAL A 7 0.57 15.53 -8.52
C VAL A 7 1.29 14.36 -7.88
N LYS A 8 1.27 14.30 -6.54
CA LYS A 8 1.89 13.20 -5.80
C LYS A 8 1.26 11.88 -6.21
N LYS A 9 2.11 10.88 -6.50
CA LYS A 9 1.70 9.53 -6.86
C LYS A 9 1.99 8.56 -5.73
N VAL A 10 0.95 7.89 -5.25
CA VAL A 10 1.05 6.87 -4.19
C VAL A 10 0.69 5.51 -4.77
N LEU A 11 1.49 4.49 -4.46
CA LEU A 11 1.09 3.10 -4.64
C LEU A 11 0.67 2.51 -3.30
N PHE A 12 -0.58 2.10 -3.17
CA PHE A 12 -1.05 1.34 -2.01
C PHE A 12 -0.95 -0.16 -2.30
N VAL A 13 -0.04 -0.84 -1.61
CA VAL A 13 0.15 -2.29 -1.70
C VAL A 13 -0.57 -2.99 -0.55
N GLY A 14 -1.46 -3.91 -0.86
CA GLY A 14 -2.20 -4.71 0.12
C GLY A 14 -2.25 -6.19 -0.27
N GLN A 15 -2.66 -7.04 0.65
CA GLN A 15 -3.02 -8.42 0.33
C GLN A 15 -4.45 -8.44 -0.22
N GLN A 16 -4.73 -9.31 -1.19
CA GLN A 16 -6.10 -9.59 -1.66
C GLN A 16 -6.97 -9.98 -0.46
N PRO A 17 -8.04 -9.22 -0.13
CA PRO A 17 -8.82 -9.46 1.09
C PRO A 17 -9.39 -10.87 1.19
N GLU A 18 -9.70 -11.49 0.05
CA GLU A 18 -10.25 -12.85 -0.05
C GLU A 18 -9.23 -13.96 0.28
N THR A 19 -7.95 -13.62 0.34
CA THR A 19 -6.86 -14.56 0.67
C THR A 19 -6.41 -14.47 2.14
N VAL A 20 -7.02 -13.58 2.92
CA VAL A 20 -6.64 -13.33 4.31
C VAL A 20 -7.18 -14.45 5.20
N ASP A 21 -6.31 -14.98 6.07
CA ASP A 21 -6.70 -15.87 7.15
C ASP A 21 -7.30 -15.07 8.31
N PHE A 22 -8.61 -14.82 8.26
CA PHE A 22 -9.34 -14.09 9.32
C PHE A 22 -9.43 -14.85 10.66
N SER A 23 -8.95 -16.09 10.72
CA SER A 23 -8.82 -16.83 11.98
C SER A 23 -7.51 -16.52 12.73
N ASP A 24 -6.57 -15.80 12.09
CA ASP A 24 -5.30 -15.44 12.71
C ASP A 24 -5.50 -14.47 13.89
N PRO A 25 -5.07 -14.83 15.11
CA PRO A 25 -5.25 -13.99 16.30
C PRO A 25 -4.43 -12.69 16.25
N ALA A 26 -3.48 -12.55 15.32
CA ALA A 26 -2.77 -11.30 15.08
C ALA A 26 -3.63 -10.25 14.35
N LEU A 27 -4.78 -10.64 13.78
CA LEU A 27 -5.73 -9.71 13.15
C LEU A 27 -6.75 -9.17 14.16
N PRO A 28 -7.21 -7.91 14.02
CA PRO A 28 -8.25 -7.36 14.87
C PRO A 28 -9.54 -8.20 14.82
N PRO A 29 -10.19 -8.48 15.98
CA PRO A 29 -11.45 -9.21 16.00
C PRO A 29 -12.53 -8.58 15.12
N GLY A 30 -13.26 -9.43 14.38
CA GLY A 30 -14.37 -9.00 13.53
C GLY A 30 -13.95 -8.36 12.20
N PHE A 31 -12.68 -8.45 11.80
CA PHE A 31 -12.26 -8.14 10.44
C PHE A 31 -12.82 -9.15 9.43
N ASN A 32 -13.13 -8.69 8.22
CA ASN A 32 -13.50 -9.52 7.08
C ASN A 32 -13.11 -8.81 5.78
N ALA A 33 -13.26 -9.50 4.64
CA ALA A 33 -12.88 -8.96 3.34
C ALA A 33 -13.62 -7.65 3.00
N GLU A 34 -14.92 -7.57 3.30
CA GLU A 34 -15.75 -6.39 3.06
C GLU A 34 -15.24 -5.15 3.82
N LYS A 35 -14.89 -5.30 5.10
CA LYS A 35 -14.32 -4.22 5.93
C LYS A 35 -12.96 -3.77 5.40
N ILE A 36 -12.14 -4.69 4.89
CA ILE A 36 -10.86 -4.33 4.26
C ILE A 36 -11.11 -3.52 3.00
N HIS A 37 -12.00 -3.97 2.09
CA HIS A 37 -12.36 -3.23 0.88
C HIS A 37 -12.92 -1.83 1.20
N ALA A 38 -13.82 -1.73 2.17
CA ALA A 38 -14.35 -0.45 2.62
C ALA A 38 -13.24 0.48 3.14
N GLY A 39 -12.30 -0.06 3.92
CA GLY A 39 -11.15 0.70 4.40
C GLY A 39 -10.22 1.15 3.27
N ILE A 40 -9.97 0.29 2.27
CA ILE A 40 -9.19 0.66 1.09
C ILE A 40 -9.87 1.82 0.36
N ALA A 41 -11.18 1.73 0.13
CA ALA A 41 -11.93 2.80 -0.52
C ALA A 41 -11.81 4.14 0.24
N VAL A 42 -11.82 4.11 1.58
CA VAL A 42 -11.57 5.31 2.40
C VAL A 42 -10.16 5.86 2.17
N GLY A 43 -9.13 5.02 2.24
CA GLY A 43 -7.75 5.45 2.00
C GLY A 43 -7.53 6.04 0.60
N MET A 44 -8.10 5.40 -0.43
CA MET A 44 -8.05 5.89 -1.82
C MET A 44 -8.75 7.24 -1.96
N ARG A 45 -9.94 7.39 -1.37
CA ARG A 45 -10.67 8.66 -1.37
C ARG A 45 -9.91 9.76 -0.65
N GLN A 46 -9.30 9.49 0.50
CA GLN A 46 -8.50 10.49 1.22
C GLN A 46 -7.30 10.98 0.40
N MET A 47 -6.65 10.10 -0.38
CA MET A 47 -5.57 10.50 -1.28
C MET A 47 -6.10 11.39 -2.42
N ALA A 48 -7.25 11.04 -3.01
CA ALA A 48 -7.91 11.88 -4.01
C ALA A 48 -8.32 13.26 -3.46
N ASP A 49 -8.88 13.31 -2.24
CA ASP A 49 -9.28 14.54 -1.54
C ASP A 49 -8.05 15.46 -1.26
N ARG A 50 -6.85 14.88 -1.15
CA ARG A 50 -5.57 15.62 -1.02
C ARG A 50 -4.97 16.06 -2.36
N GLY A 51 -5.64 15.76 -3.47
CA GLY A 51 -5.15 16.02 -4.82
C GLY A 51 -4.01 15.10 -5.26
N TRP A 52 -3.89 13.92 -4.66
CA TRP A 52 -2.90 12.91 -5.03
C TRP A 52 -3.52 11.89 -6.00
N HIS A 53 -2.67 11.34 -6.86
CA HIS A 53 -3.02 10.17 -7.65
C HIS A 53 -2.62 8.91 -6.87
N ALA A 54 -3.53 7.95 -6.77
CA ALA A 54 -3.28 6.71 -6.05
C ALA A 54 -3.61 5.50 -6.91
N ASP A 55 -2.70 4.54 -6.96
CA ASP A 55 -2.92 3.21 -7.51
C ASP A 55 -3.03 2.19 -6.38
N LEU A 56 -3.75 1.10 -6.65
CA LEU A 56 -3.92 -0.01 -5.73
C LEU A 56 -3.34 -1.29 -6.33
N CYS A 57 -2.42 -1.94 -5.60
CA CYS A 57 -1.87 -3.25 -5.96
C CYS A 57 -2.21 -4.27 -4.87
N LEU A 58 -3.19 -5.14 -5.16
CA LEU A 58 -3.57 -6.23 -4.26
C LEU A 58 -2.91 -7.53 -4.70
N VAL A 59 -2.00 -8.03 -3.87
CA VAL A 59 -1.22 -9.23 -4.14
C VAL A 59 -1.77 -10.45 -3.40
N ARG A 60 -1.55 -11.64 -3.96
CA ARG A 60 -1.77 -12.91 -3.26
C ARG A 60 -0.57 -13.21 -2.36
N PRO A 61 -0.72 -13.94 -1.24
CA PRO A 61 0.39 -14.33 -0.38
C PRO A 61 1.13 -15.56 -0.94
N ASP A 62 1.48 -15.54 -2.23
CA ASP A 62 2.18 -16.61 -2.94
C ASP A 62 3.34 -16.03 -3.80
N GLU A 63 4.01 -16.89 -4.57
CA GLU A 63 5.17 -16.48 -5.39
C GLU A 63 4.83 -15.45 -6.47
N SER A 64 3.56 -15.26 -6.81
CA SER A 64 3.14 -14.24 -7.79
C SER A 64 3.19 -12.81 -7.24
N ALA A 65 3.31 -12.64 -5.92
CA ALA A 65 3.22 -11.34 -5.26
C ALA A 65 4.27 -10.33 -5.76
N THR A 66 5.53 -10.75 -5.82
CA THR A 66 6.64 -9.89 -6.27
C THR A 66 6.51 -9.56 -7.75
N VAL A 67 6.09 -10.52 -8.57
CA VAL A 67 5.89 -10.33 -10.02
C VAL A 67 4.79 -9.29 -10.27
N ALA A 68 3.67 -9.37 -9.54
CA ALA A 68 2.59 -8.41 -9.65
C ALA A 68 3.03 -7.00 -9.22
N LEU A 69 3.74 -6.89 -8.11
CA LEU A 69 4.25 -5.60 -7.61
C LEU A 69 5.30 -5.00 -8.55
N GLU A 70 6.25 -5.79 -9.03
CA GLU A 70 7.30 -5.32 -9.95
C GLU A 70 6.72 -4.82 -11.28
N ARG A 71 5.68 -5.49 -11.80
CA ARG A 71 4.94 -5.01 -12.98
C ARG A 71 4.27 -3.66 -12.73
N GLN A 72 3.67 -3.47 -11.55
CA GLN A 72 3.07 -2.19 -11.19
C GLN A 72 4.13 -1.09 -11.04
N LEU A 73 5.25 -1.38 -10.39
CA LEU A 73 6.35 -0.42 -10.22
C LEU A 73 7.04 -0.07 -11.56
N ALA A 74 6.98 -0.96 -12.55
CA ALA A 74 7.50 -0.69 -13.88
C ALA A 74 6.57 0.17 -14.76
N SER A 75 5.26 0.24 -14.43
CA SER A 75 4.28 0.98 -15.24
C SER A 75 4.21 2.47 -14.90
N ALA A 76 4.66 2.86 -13.70
CA ALA A 76 4.63 4.25 -13.25
C ALA A 76 5.71 4.54 -12.18
N THR A 77 6.15 5.80 -12.13
CA THR A 77 6.97 6.32 -11.03
C THR A 77 6.06 6.79 -9.89
N TYR A 78 6.36 6.34 -8.67
CA TYR A 78 5.65 6.74 -7.45
C TYR A 78 6.53 7.61 -6.56
N ASP A 79 5.93 8.60 -5.89
CA ASP A 79 6.58 9.37 -4.82
C ASP A 79 6.64 8.57 -3.52
N CYS A 80 5.61 7.75 -3.26
CA CYS A 80 5.53 6.91 -2.08
C CYS A 80 4.86 5.56 -2.38
N VAL A 81 5.39 4.49 -1.78
CA VAL A 81 4.76 3.16 -1.76
C VAL A 81 4.38 2.84 -0.32
N VAL A 82 3.09 2.62 -0.08
CA VAL A 82 2.55 2.24 1.23
C VAL A 82 2.31 0.73 1.24
N ILE A 83 3.01 0.00 2.11
CA ILE A 83 2.77 -1.43 2.34
C ILE A 83 1.78 -1.59 3.51
N GLY A 84 0.67 -2.25 3.21
CA GLY A 84 -0.48 -2.41 4.10
C GLY A 84 -0.18 -3.18 5.38
N GLY A 85 -0.84 -2.81 6.48
CA GLY A 85 -0.76 -3.48 7.78
C GLY A 85 -1.08 -4.97 7.73
N GLY A 86 -1.99 -5.40 6.85
CA GLY A 86 -2.30 -6.83 6.65
C GLY A 86 -1.13 -7.68 6.13
N ILE A 87 -0.11 -7.07 5.52
CA ILE A 87 1.13 -7.74 5.10
C ILE A 87 2.21 -7.63 6.20
N ARG A 88 2.34 -6.46 6.83
CA ARG A 88 3.45 -6.17 7.75
C ARG A 88 3.20 -6.66 9.18
N ILE A 89 1.97 -6.59 9.68
CA ILE A 89 1.64 -6.83 11.10
C ILE A 89 1.60 -8.33 11.43
N PRO A 90 0.91 -9.20 10.67
CA PRO A 90 0.83 -10.62 11.01
C PRO A 90 2.22 -11.27 10.94
N PRO A 91 2.72 -11.92 12.01
CA PRO A 91 4.05 -12.53 12.01
C PRO A 91 4.25 -13.57 10.90
N LYS A 92 3.19 -14.29 10.51
CA LYS A 92 3.22 -15.27 9.41
C LYS A 92 3.52 -14.64 8.05
N SER A 93 3.29 -13.34 7.89
CA SER A 93 3.51 -12.60 6.64
C SER A 93 4.92 -12.02 6.54
N LEU A 94 5.81 -12.25 7.50
CA LEU A 94 7.17 -11.65 7.54
C LEU A 94 7.95 -11.86 6.23
N LEU A 95 7.99 -13.09 5.72
CA LEU A 95 8.74 -13.38 4.48
C LEU A 95 8.12 -12.71 3.25
N LEU A 96 6.78 -12.63 3.19
CA LEU A 96 6.09 -11.88 2.14
C LEU A 96 6.43 -10.39 2.23
N PHE A 97 6.39 -9.83 3.44
CA PHE A 97 6.73 -8.44 3.70
C PHE A 97 8.15 -8.11 3.25
N GLU A 98 9.14 -8.92 3.63
CA GLU A 98 10.54 -8.75 3.22
C GLU A 98 10.69 -8.78 1.70
N ARG A 99 10.01 -9.72 1.02
CA ARG A 99 10.05 -9.84 -0.44
C ARG A 99 9.49 -8.59 -1.12
N LEU A 100 8.31 -8.13 -0.72
CA LEU A 100 7.69 -6.93 -1.30
C LEU A 100 8.51 -5.68 -1.01
N LEU A 101 9.00 -5.51 0.22
CA LEU A 101 9.87 -4.40 0.62
C LEU A 101 11.12 -4.33 -0.28
N ASN A 102 11.78 -5.46 -0.48
CA ASN A 102 12.97 -5.55 -1.33
C ASN A 102 12.65 -5.29 -2.81
N SER A 103 11.49 -5.73 -3.33
CA SER A 103 11.04 -5.40 -4.69
C SER A 103 10.80 -3.89 -4.83
N VAL A 104 10.18 -3.23 -3.86
CA VAL A 104 10.03 -1.75 -3.86
C VAL A 104 11.40 -1.07 -3.86
N HIS A 105 12.29 -1.47 -2.96
CA HIS A 105 13.63 -0.89 -2.85
C HIS A 105 14.42 -0.97 -4.18
N LYS A 106 14.31 -2.10 -4.89
CA LYS A 106 15.01 -2.33 -6.16
C LYS A 106 14.34 -1.60 -7.34
N SER A 107 13.02 -1.68 -7.45
CA SER A 107 12.30 -1.19 -8.64
C SER A 107 11.90 0.28 -8.56
N ALA A 108 11.78 0.84 -7.35
CA ALA A 108 11.40 2.24 -7.13
C ALA A 108 12.32 2.91 -6.08
N PRO A 109 13.65 3.00 -6.33
CA PRO A 109 14.63 3.47 -5.34
C PRO A 109 14.46 4.94 -4.91
N LYS A 110 13.66 5.72 -5.65
CA LYS A 110 13.36 7.13 -5.32
C LYS A 110 12.07 7.29 -4.50
N ALA A 111 11.21 6.26 -4.46
CA ALA A 111 9.96 6.33 -3.72
C ALA A 111 10.24 6.19 -2.22
N SER A 112 9.57 7.01 -1.41
CA SER A 112 9.55 6.78 0.03
C SER A 112 8.73 5.53 0.34
N ILE A 113 9.19 4.70 1.27
CA ILE A 113 8.44 3.51 1.71
C ILE A 113 7.73 3.86 3.01
N ALA A 114 6.42 3.65 3.03
CA ALA A 114 5.59 3.90 4.20
C ALA A 114 4.83 2.65 4.63
N PHE A 115 4.42 2.65 5.89
CA PHE A 115 3.61 1.61 6.47
C PHE A 115 2.39 2.26 7.12
N ASN A 116 1.22 1.76 6.76
CA ASN A 116 -0.05 2.12 7.38
C ASN A 116 -0.37 1.08 8.48
N THR A 117 -1.31 1.38 9.38
CA THR A 117 -1.77 0.43 10.40
C THR A 117 -3.03 -0.29 9.91
N VAL A 118 -3.93 0.45 9.28
CA VAL A 118 -5.20 -0.02 8.76
C VAL A 118 -5.46 0.61 7.38
N PRO A 119 -6.28 0.05 6.50
CA PRO A 119 -6.45 0.62 5.16
C PRO A 119 -6.89 2.10 5.13
N GLN A 120 -7.57 2.57 6.19
CA GLN A 120 -8.06 3.94 6.33
C GLN A 120 -6.96 4.97 6.61
N ASP A 121 -5.79 4.58 7.13
CA ASP A 121 -4.69 5.50 7.44
C ASP A 121 -3.59 5.53 6.35
N THR A 122 -3.86 4.94 5.17
CA THR A 122 -2.93 4.92 4.03
C THR A 122 -2.51 6.32 3.59
N ALA A 123 -3.46 7.26 3.49
CA ALA A 123 -3.14 8.62 3.06
C ALA A 123 -2.26 9.34 4.09
N ASP A 124 -2.51 9.12 5.39
CA ASP A 124 -1.67 9.64 6.46
C ASP A 124 -0.27 9.02 6.43
N ALA A 125 -0.19 7.71 6.17
CA ALA A 125 1.09 7.02 6.05
C ALA A 125 1.97 7.57 4.92
N ALA A 126 1.38 7.80 3.74
CA ALA A 126 2.09 8.44 2.63
C ALA A 126 2.45 9.91 2.96
N GLY A 127 1.51 10.65 3.57
CA GLY A 127 1.66 12.06 3.89
C GLY A 127 2.86 12.39 4.78
N ARG A 128 3.31 11.47 5.64
CA ARG A 128 4.53 11.65 6.46
C ARG A 128 5.79 11.94 5.64
N TRP A 129 5.81 11.54 4.36
CA TRP A 129 6.96 11.66 3.47
C TRP A 129 6.82 12.78 2.44
N PHE A 130 5.63 13.37 2.33
CA PHE A 130 5.42 14.52 1.47
C PHE A 130 5.72 15.77 2.29
N LYS A 131 6.72 16.54 1.86
CA LYS A 131 7.04 17.82 2.49
C LYS A 131 5.81 18.72 2.44
N THR A 132 5.47 19.31 3.57
CA THR A 132 4.68 20.54 3.58
C THR A 132 5.59 21.63 3.00
N GLU A 133 5.24 22.14 1.82
CA GLU A 133 5.81 23.40 1.33
C GLU A 133 5.34 24.57 2.21
#